data_AF-A0A6L6DWR2-F1
#
_entry.id   AF-A0A6L6DWR2-F1
#
_cell.length_a   1.000
_cell.length_b   1.000
_cell.length_c   1.000
_cell.angle_alpha   90.00
_cell.angle_beta   90.00
_cell.angle_gamma   90.00
#
_symmetry.space_group_name_H-M   'P 1'
#
loop_
_entity.id
_entity.type
_entity.pdbx_description
1 polymer ?
#
loop_
_entity_poly.entity_id
_entity_poly.type
_entity_poly.pdbx_seq_one_letter_code
_entity_poly.pdbx_strand_id
1 'polypeptide(L)'
;IGQLEGGIAQGLGLAVMEEIVVTDGKVRNPSFTDYLLPTALDAPVVVARFIEEPDPQAPMGAKGIGEPPCISVTPAIVAAIRNAIGKQIDRCPVRPQDICL
;
A
#
# COMPACT_ATOMS: atom_id res chain seq x y z
N ILE A 1 2.57 -16.82 -1.15
CA ILE A 1 1.25 -16.18 -0.98
C ILE A 1 1.25 -15.17 0.15
N GLY A 2 1.62 -15.52 1.39
CA GLY A 2 1.60 -14.57 2.52
C GLY A 2 2.39 -13.26 2.30
N GLN A 3 3.52 -13.28 1.58
CA GLN A 3 4.25 -12.05 1.22
C GLN A 3 3.43 -11.11 0.30
N LEU A 4 2.64 -11.68 -0.61
CA LEU A 4 1.73 -10.90 -1.47
C LEU A 4 0.63 -10.28 -0.63
N GLU A 5 -0.03 -11.06 0.22
CA GLU A 5 -1.13 -10.58 1.08
C GLU A 5 -0.65 -9.52 2.07
N GLY A 6 0.48 -9.76 2.73
CA GLY A 6 1.10 -8.81 3.66
C GLY A 6 1.51 -7.51 2.96
N GLY A 7 2.20 -7.60 1.81
CA GLY A 7 2.59 -6.40 1.07
C GLY A 7 1.40 -5.65 0.47
N ILE A 8 0.32 -6.34 0.07
CA ILE A 8 -0.92 -5.68 -0.35
C ILE A 8 -1.58 -4.96 0.82
N ALA A 9 -1.64 -5.57 2.01
CA ALA A 9 -2.17 -4.90 3.19
C ALA A 9 -1.33 -3.66 3.57
N GLN A 10 0.01 -3.77 3.54
CA GLN A 10 0.90 -2.62 3.79
C GLN A 10 0.71 -1.50 2.76
N GLY A 11 0.64 -1.85 1.47
CA GLY A 11 0.44 -0.88 0.40
C GLY A 11 -0.92 -0.20 0.46
N LEU A 12 -1.96 -0.92 0.90
CA LEU A 12 -3.29 -0.37 1.19
C LEU A 12 -3.22 0.64 2.35
N GLY A 13 -2.59 0.26 3.45
CA GLY A 13 -2.38 1.13 4.61
C GLY A 13 -1.73 2.44 4.20
N LEU A 14 -0.59 2.37 3.51
CA LEU A 14 0.11 3.56 3.00
C LEU A 14 -0.73 4.39 2.01
N ALA A 15 -1.57 3.76 1.20
CA ALA A 15 -2.36 4.46 0.20
C ALA A 15 -3.47 5.33 0.79
N VAL A 16 -4.15 4.89 1.85
CA VAL A 16 -5.40 5.51 2.32
C VAL A 16 -5.54 5.65 3.84
N MET A 17 -4.60 5.16 4.65
CA MET A 17 -4.73 5.13 6.12
C MET A 17 -3.53 5.73 6.87
N GLU A 18 -2.32 5.27 6.55
CA GLU A 18 -1.12 5.49 7.34
C GLU A 18 -0.48 6.86 7.07
N GLU A 19 -0.32 7.67 8.11
CA GLU A 19 0.43 8.93 8.05
C GLU A 19 1.00 9.27 9.43
N ILE A 20 2.30 9.57 9.51
CA ILE A 20 2.91 10.09 10.74
C ILE A 20 2.69 11.59 10.77
N VAL A 21 1.97 12.09 11.77
CA VAL A 21 1.75 13.52 11.98
C VAL A 21 2.81 14.07 12.91
N VAL A 22 3.64 14.99 12.40
CA VAL A 22 4.70 15.63 13.17
C VAL A 22 4.39 17.12 13.34
N THR A 23 4.49 17.61 14.58
CA THR A 23 4.36 19.06 14.88
C THR A 23 5.36 19.42 15.97
N ASP A 24 6.15 20.47 15.74
CA ASP A 24 7.25 20.91 16.62
C ASP A 24 8.26 19.79 16.93
N GLY A 25 8.58 18.98 15.92
CA GLY A 25 9.51 17.85 16.04
C GLY A 25 8.98 16.67 16.86
N LYS A 26 7.69 16.66 17.22
CA LYS A 26 7.05 15.58 17.99
C LYS A 26 5.99 14.88 17.16
N VAL A 27 6.00 13.54 17.20
CA VAL A 27 4.93 12.70 16.64
C VAL A 27 3.67 12.90 17.48
N ARG A 28 2.55 13.21 16.80
CA ARG A 28 1.26 13.53 17.44
C ARG A 28 0.30 12.35 17.50
N ASN A 29 0.53 11.34 16.68
CA ASN A 29 -0.25 10.10 16.62
C ASN A 29 0.62 8.84 16.84
N PRO A 30 1.37 8.72 17.96
CA PRO A 30 2.25 7.58 18.19
C PRO A 30 1.53 6.30 18.65
N SER A 31 0.20 6.29 18.67
CA SER A 31 -0.63 5.17 19.13
C SER A 31 -1.24 4.42 17.95
N PHE A 32 -1.60 3.14 18.11
CA PHE A 32 -2.35 2.38 17.09
C PHE A 32 -3.82 2.79 16.98
N THR A 33 -4.30 3.68 17.84
CA THR A 33 -5.62 4.31 17.70
C THR A 33 -5.58 5.44 16.67
N ASP A 34 -4.49 6.21 16.68
CA ASP A 34 -4.35 7.43 15.88
C ASP A 34 -3.50 7.24 14.61
N TYR A 35 -2.62 6.23 14.60
CA TYR A 35 -1.94 5.72 13.40
C TYR A 35 -2.71 4.50 12.89
N LEU A 36 -3.53 4.73 11.87
CA LEU A 36 -4.47 3.73 11.38
C LEU A 36 -3.74 2.64 10.59
N LEU A 37 -3.79 1.42 11.11
CA LEU A 37 -3.38 0.21 10.40
C LEU A 37 -4.60 -0.51 9.83
N PRO A 38 -4.50 -1.13 8.64
CA PRO A 38 -5.56 -1.97 8.10
C PRO A 38 -5.93 -3.11 9.05
N THR A 39 -7.22 -3.31 9.26
CA THR A 39 -7.76 -4.47 9.97
C THR A 39 -8.10 -5.60 8.99
N ALA A 40 -8.51 -6.76 9.53
CA ALA A 40 -9.00 -7.85 8.71
C ALA A 40 -10.26 -7.49 7.88
N LEU A 41 -11.03 -6.48 8.30
CA LEU A 41 -12.21 -6.01 7.55
C LEU A 41 -11.84 -5.07 6.40
N ASP A 42 -10.64 -4.49 6.43
CA ASP A 42 -10.13 -3.60 5.38
C ASP A 42 -9.36 -4.37 4.29
N ALA A 43 -8.89 -5.58 4.61
CA ALA A 43 -8.08 -6.39 3.73
C ALA A 43 -8.88 -6.84 2.49
N PRO A 44 -8.40 -6.55 1.26
CA PRO A 44 -9.09 -6.95 0.04
C PRO A 44 -8.88 -8.43 -0.25
N VAL A 45 -9.76 -9.01 -1.05
CA VAL A 45 -9.55 -10.35 -1.61
C VAL A 45 -8.36 -10.32 -2.57
N VAL A 46 -7.31 -11.09 -2.26
CA VAL A 46 -6.09 -11.16 -3.08
C VAL A 46 -6.20 -12.26 -4.13
N VAL A 47 -6.08 -11.89 -5.40
CA VAL A 47 -5.96 -12.83 -6.52
C VAL A 47 -4.51 -12.89 -6.97
N ALA A 48 -3.84 -14.01 -6.69
CA ALA A 48 -2.45 -14.22 -7.09
C ALA A 48 -2.33 -15.01 -8.40
N ARG A 49 -1.41 -14.55 -9.27
CA ARG A 49 -0.93 -15.26 -10.45
C ARG A 49 0.59 -15.14 -10.49
N PHE A 50 1.28 -16.26 -10.60
CA PHE A 50 2.74 -16.28 -10.67
C PHE A 50 3.18 -16.32 -12.12
N ILE A 51 4.14 -15.45 -12.45
CA ILE A 51 4.86 -15.47 -13.72
C ILE A 51 6.29 -15.87 -13.38
N GLU A 52 6.67 -17.06 -13.83
CA GLU A 52 7.98 -17.64 -13.57
C GLU A 52 8.89 -17.36 -14.77
N GLU A 53 9.87 -16.49 -14.56
CA GLU A 53 10.93 -16.18 -15.52
C GLU A 53 12.26 -16.29 -14.76
N PRO A 54 13.01 -17.40 -14.93
CA PRO A 54 14.21 -17.69 -14.16
C PRO A 54 15.32 -16.64 -14.37
N ASP A 55 15.97 -16.21 -13.28
CA ASP A 55 17.19 -15.40 -13.37
C ASP A 55 18.42 -16.30 -13.58
N PRO A 56 19.15 -16.20 -14.71
CA PRO A 56 20.31 -17.06 -14.98
C PRO A 56 21.47 -16.85 -13.99
N GLN A 57 21.49 -15.76 -13.23
CA GLN A 57 22.51 -15.46 -12.23
C GLN A 57 22.11 -15.91 -10.80
N ALA A 58 20.85 -16.30 -10.59
CA ALA A 58 20.34 -16.69 -9.28
C ALA A 58 20.33 -18.22 -9.08
N PRO A 59 20.65 -18.71 -7.87
CA PRO A 59 20.44 -20.12 -7.54
C PRO A 59 19.00 -20.54 -7.82
N MET A 60 18.83 -21.60 -8.61
CA MET A 60 17.53 -22.12 -9.02
C MET A 60 16.65 -21.11 -9.80
N GLY A 61 17.23 -20.02 -10.31
CA GLY A 61 16.48 -19.00 -11.05
C GLY A 61 15.53 -18.14 -10.21
N ALA A 62 15.59 -18.23 -8.89
CA ALA A 62 14.63 -17.58 -7.99
C ALA A 62 14.83 -16.06 -7.93
N LYS A 63 13.72 -15.32 -7.85
CA LYS A 63 13.69 -13.86 -7.68
C LYS A 63 13.02 -13.47 -6.36
N GLY A 64 13.45 -12.37 -5.77
CA GLY A 64 12.86 -11.84 -4.54
C GLY A 64 11.42 -11.35 -4.74
N ILE A 65 10.54 -11.65 -3.78
CA ILE A 65 9.11 -11.26 -3.83
C ILE A 65 8.62 -10.56 -2.55
N GLY A 66 9.51 -10.29 -1.59
CA GLY A 66 9.10 -9.67 -0.31
C GLY A 66 8.58 -8.25 -0.46
N GLU A 67 9.31 -7.39 -1.17
CA GLU A 67 8.97 -5.98 -1.34
C GLU A 67 8.07 -5.63 -2.54
N PRO A 68 8.17 -6.31 -3.71
CA PRO A 68 7.41 -5.92 -4.90
C PRO A 68 5.89 -5.72 -4.71
N PRO A 69 5.18 -6.54 -3.91
CA PRO A 69 3.76 -6.32 -3.66
C PRO A 69 3.50 -4.98 -2.96
N CYS A 70 4.28 -4.62 -1.94
CA CYS A 70 4.13 -3.35 -1.22
C CYS A 70 4.43 -2.14 -2.12
N ILE A 71 5.49 -2.24 -2.95
CA ILE A 71 5.91 -1.15 -3.85
C ILE A 71 4.81 -0.79 -4.88
N SER A 72 4.14 -1.79 -5.43
CA SER A 72 3.19 -1.61 -6.55
C SER A 72 1.77 -1.27 -6.11
N VAL A 73 1.36 -1.67 -4.90
CA VAL A 73 -0.03 -1.55 -4.46
C VAL A 73 -0.42 -0.11 -4.17
N THR A 74 0.41 0.66 -3.47
CA THR A 74 0.13 2.06 -3.17
C THR A 74 -0.15 2.91 -4.42
N PRO A 75 0.72 2.95 -5.44
CA PRO A 75 0.45 3.71 -6.65
C PRO A 75 -0.74 3.15 -7.45
N ALA A 76 -0.98 1.83 -7.43
CA ALA A 76 -2.14 1.23 -8.10
C ALA A 76 -3.47 1.71 -7.48
N ILE A 77 -3.57 1.77 -6.15
CA ILE A 77 -4.74 2.27 -5.44
C ILE A 77 -4.95 3.76 -5.74
N VAL A 78 -3.90 4.58 -5.64
CA VAL A 78 -4.00 6.02 -5.92
C VAL A 78 -4.42 6.27 -7.37
N ALA A 79 -3.89 5.49 -8.34
CA ALA A 79 -4.30 5.56 -9.73
C ALA A 79 -5.78 5.16 -9.92
N ALA A 80 -6.26 4.14 -9.21
CA ALA A 80 -7.66 3.74 -9.24
C ALA A 80 -8.58 4.84 -8.68
N ILE A 81 -8.19 5.52 -7.60
CA ILE A 81 -8.94 6.65 -7.06
C ILE A 81 -9.00 7.81 -8.06
N ARG A 82 -7.85 8.21 -8.64
CA ARG A 82 -7.81 9.26 -9.70
C ARG A 82 -8.74 8.94 -10.86
N ASN A 83 -8.72 7.69 -11.33
CA ASN A 83 -9.59 7.22 -12.40
C ASN A 83 -11.08 7.26 -12.00
N ALA A 84 -11.41 6.93 -10.76
CA ALA A 84 -12.79 6.93 -10.27
C ALA A 84 -13.37 8.34 -10.13
N ILE A 85 -12.57 9.33 -9.72
CA ILE A 85 -13.06 10.68 -9.40
C ILE A 85 -12.71 11.73 -10.46
N GLY A 86 -11.83 11.42 -11.41
CA GLY A 86 -11.40 12.33 -12.47
C GLY A 86 -10.54 13.52 -11.99
N LYS A 87 -10.05 13.49 -10.74
CA LYS A 87 -9.19 14.54 -10.16
C LYS A 87 -7.73 14.09 -10.13
N GLN A 88 -6.83 15.05 -10.20
CA GLN A 88 -5.41 14.83 -9.90
C GLN A 88 -5.24 14.73 -8.39
N ILE A 89 -4.52 13.70 -7.93
CA ILE A 89 -4.15 13.49 -6.52
C ILE A 89 -2.68 13.15 -6.52
N ASP A 90 -1.79 14.00 -6.03
CA ASP A 90 -0.33 13.81 -6.07
C ASP A 90 0.28 13.43 -4.71
N ARG A 91 -0.55 13.15 -3.70
CA ARG A 91 -0.14 12.73 -2.36
C ARG A 91 -0.69 11.37 -1.95
N CYS A 92 -0.04 10.77 -0.96
CA CYS A 92 -0.57 9.69 -0.13
C CYS A 92 -0.30 9.97 1.36
N PRO A 93 -1.14 9.47 2.29
CA PRO A 93 -2.39 8.78 2.00
C PRO A 93 -3.44 9.72 1.41
N VAL A 94 -4.35 9.16 0.62
CA VAL A 94 -5.54 9.84 0.09
C VAL A 94 -6.63 9.77 1.14
N ARG A 95 -6.99 10.92 1.69
CA ARG A 95 -7.99 11.05 2.75
C ARG A 95 -9.38 11.28 2.15
N PRO A 96 -10.47 10.97 2.88
CA PRO A 96 -11.83 11.24 2.41
C PRO A 96 -12.07 12.71 1.98
N GLN A 97 -11.45 13.66 2.68
CA GLN A 97 -11.50 15.09 2.35
C GLN A 97 -10.85 15.42 1.00
N ASP A 98 -9.87 14.63 0.54
CA ASP A 98 -9.23 14.80 -0.77
C ASP A 98 -10.14 14.33 -1.93
N ILE A 99 -11.23 13.62 -1.60
CA ILE A 99 -12.23 13.13 -2.55
C ILE A 99 -13.44 14.08 -2.59
N CYS A 100 -13.97 14.42 -1.41
CA CYS A 100 -15.24 15.16 -1.24
C CYS A 100 -15.17 16.64 -1.59
N LEU A 101 -13.99 17.26 -1.55
CA LEU A 101 -13.76 18.66 -1.92
C LEU A 101 -13.16 18.72 -3.33
#